data_AF-A0A1M6Q906-F1
#
_entry.id   AF-A0A1M6Q906-F1
#
_cell.length_a   1.000
_cell.length_b   1.000
_cell.length_c   1.000
_cell.angle_alpha   90.00
_cell.angle_beta   90.00
_cell.angle_gamma   90.00
#
_symmetry.space_group_name_H-M   'P 1'
#
loop_
_entity.id
_entity.type
_entity.pdbx_description
1 polymer ?
#
loop_
_entity_poly.entity_id
_entity_poly.type
_entity_poly.pdbx_seq_one_letter_code
_entity_poly.pdbx_strand_id
1 'polypeptide(L)' 'MTAVKRRAVAILHAFEEADAQLVGKAVVMTDGTAGTVEAIWLDDLHGLLISIEGHPGKWPVSTVKFAQS' A
#
# COMPACT_ATOMS: atom_id res chain seq x y z
N MET A 1 -26.10 2.60 13.23
CA MET A 1 -24.68 2.26 12.96
C MET A 1 -23.85 2.70 14.16
N THR A 2 -23.11 1.80 14.82
CA THR A 2 -22.26 2.21 15.97
C THR A 2 -21.04 2.99 15.49
N ALA A 3 -20.41 3.76 16.38
CA ALA A 3 -19.16 4.48 16.08
C ALA A 3 -18.04 3.54 15.63
N VAL A 4 -17.94 2.36 16.26
CA VAL A 4 -16.99 1.29 15.89
C VAL A 4 -17.24 0.81 14.47
N LYS A 5 -18.49 0.49 14.14
CA LYS A 5 -18.84 0.02 12.80
C LYS A 5 -18.53 1.07 11.72
N ARG A 6 -18.77 2.36 12.00
CA ARG A 6 -18.44 3.44 11.08
C ARG A 6 -16.92 3.52 10.81
N ARG A 7 -16.09 3.38 11.85
CA ARG A 7 -14.63 3.39 11.71
C ARG A 7 -14.12 2.18 10.91
N ALA A 8 -14.63 0.98 11.20
CA ALA A 8 -14.26 -0.22 10.47
C ALA A 8 -14.57 -0.11 8.97
N VAL A 9 -15.75 0.42 8.61
CA VAL A 9 -16.14 0.66 7.22
C VAL A 9 -15.24 1.71 6.55
N ALA A 10 -14.87 2.78 7.27
CA ALA A 10 -13.97 3.80 6.73
C ALA A 10 -12.57 3.25 6.42
N ILE A 11 -12.03 2.39 7.28
CA ILE A 11 -10.74 1.71 7.05
C ILE A 11 -10.82 0.79 5.83
N LEU A 12 -11.91 0.02 5.71
CA LEU A 12 -12.10 -0.88 4.56
C LEU A 12 -12.15 -0.09 3.24
N HIS A 13 -12.90 1.01 3.18
CA HIS A 13 -12.95 1.84 1.98
C HIS A 13 -11.61 2.49 1.64
N ALA A 14 -10.88 2.99 2.64
CA ALA A 14 -9.54 3.54 2.43
C ALA A 14 -8.55 2.48 1.90
N PHE A 15 -8.71 1.22 2.35
CA PHE A 15 -7.92 0.10 1.87
C PHE A 15 -8.27 -0.28 0.41
N GLU A 16 -9.56 -0.36 0.07
CA GLU A 16 -10.03 -0.59 -1.31
C GLU A 16 -9.57 0.53 -2.26
N GLU A 17 -9.58 1.77 -1.79
CA GLU A 17 -9.10 2.92 -2.57
C GLU A 17 -7.58 2.84 -2.80
N ALA A 18 -6.81 2.45 -1.78
CA ALA A 18 -5.39 2.22 -1.91
C ALA A 18 -5.05 1.08 -2.87
N ASP A 19 -5.82 -0.01 -2.85
CA ASP A 19 -5.67 -1.15 -3.78
C ASP A 19 -5.78 -0.67 -5.22
N ALA A 20 -6.88 0.04 -5.54
CA ALA A 20 -7.15 0.57 -6.87
C ALA A 20 -6.11 1.60 -7.35
N GLN A 21 -5.51 2.35 -6.43
CA GLN A 21 -4.49 3.35 -6.77
C GLN A 21 -3.09 2.76 -6.94
N LEU A 22 -2.73 1.72 -6.17
CA LEU A 22 -1.36 1.22 -6.10
C LEU A 22 -1.15 -0.05 -6.93
N VAL A 23 -2.05 -1.03 -6.86
CA VAL A 23 -1.86 -2.32 -7.52
C VAL A 23 -1.74 -2.12 -9.03
N GLY A 24 -0.73 -2.74 -9.63
CA GLY A 24 -0.42 -2.58 -11.05
C GLY A 24 0.31 -1.28 -11.41
N LYS A 25 0.60 -0.39 -10.46
CA LYS A 25 1.45 0.79 -10.71
C LYS A 25 2.93 0.46 -10.60
N ALA A 26 3.71 1.03 -11.50
CA ALA A 26 5.16 1.06 -11.39
C ALA A 26 5.57 2.05 -10.30
N VAL A 27 6.47 1.60 -9.41
CA VAL A 27 7.01 2.40 -8.31
C VAL A 27 8.52 2.23 -8.22
N VAL A 28 9.18 3.24 -7.65
CA VAL A 28 10.60 3.17 -7.28
C VAL A 28 10.68 3.25 -5.76
N MET A 29 11.40 2.34 -5.15
CA MET A 29 11.61 2.28 -3.71
C MET A 29 12.82 3.11 -3.27
N THR A 30 12.92 3.36 -1.97
CA THR A 30 13.99 4.16 -1.37
C THR A 30 15.38 3.59 -1.61
N ASP A 31 15.53 2.27 -1.65
CA ASP A 31 16.76 1.52 -1.93
C ASP A 31 17.13 1.46 -3.43
N GLY A 32 16.29 2.00 -4.31
CA GLY A 32 16.49 1.99 -5.76
C GLY A 32 15.81 0.81 -6.46
N THR A 33 15.16 -0.11 -5.73
CA THR A 33 14.35 -1.17 -6.32
C THR A 33 13.20 -0.56 -7.12
N ALA A 34 12.98 -0.99 -8.36
CA ALA A 34 11.90 -0.50 -9.19
C ALA A 34 11.10 -1.67 -9.76
N GLY A 35 9.78 -1.58 -9.71
CA GLY A 35 8.90 -2.63 -10.19
C GLY A 35 7.43 -2.28 -10.06
N THR A 36 6.56 -3.23 -10.37
CA THR A 36 5.11 -3.06 -10.29
C THR A 36 4.60 -3.54 -8.95
N VAL A 37 3.72 -2.77 -8.30
CA VAL A 37 3.05 -3.23 -7.08
C VAL A 37 2.15 -4.41 -7.41
N GLU A 38 2.38 -5.55 -6.75
CA GLU A 38 1.62 -6.78 -6.98
C GLU A 38 0.38 -6.87 -6.08
N ALA A 39 0.54 -6.57 -4.79
CA ALA A 39 -0.54 -6.64 -3.81
C ALA A 39 -0.24 -5.78 -2.57
N ILE A 40 -1.30 -5.49 -1.79
CA ILE A 40 -1.24 -4.69 -0.56
C ILE A 40 -1.82 -5.40 0.67
N TRP A 41 -1.39 -5.00 1.87
CA TRP A 41 -1.89 -5.52 3.15
C TRP A 41 -1.93 -4.46 4.23
N LEU A 42 -2.72 -4.71 5.28
CA LEU A 42 -2.66 -3.94 6.52
C LEU A 42 -1.84 -4.68 7.58
N ASP A 43 -1.06 -3.94 8.35
CA ASP A 43 -0.35 -4.41 9.53
C ASP A 43 -0.46 -3.38 10.68
N ASP A 44 -0.31 -3.87 11.91
CA ASP A 44 -0.53 -3.05 13.12
C ASP A 44 0.63 -2.09 13.45
N LEU A 45 1.80 -2.25 12.82
CA LEU A 45 3.01 -1.47 13.10
C LEU A 45 3.26 -0.38 12.06
N HIS A 46 3.18 -0.73 10.77
CA HIS A 46 3.49 0.16 9.65
C HIS A 46 2.26 0.61 8.85
N GLY A 47 1.08 0.05 9.14
CA GLY A 47 -0.16 0.40 8.47
C GLY A 47 -0.27 -0.30 7.12
N LEU A 48 -0.01 0.41 6.02
CA LEU A 48 -0.16 -0.15 4.68
C LEU A 48 1.17 -0.71 4.15
N LEU A 49 1.17 -2.00 3.82
CA LEU A 49 2.27 -2.70 3.18
C LEU A 49 1.99 -2.97 1.71
N ILE A 50 3.05 -3.02 0.90
CA ILE A 50 3.03 -3.37 -0.52
C ILE A 50 4.02 -4.51 -0.80
N SER A 51 3.77 -5.25 -1.86
CA SER A 51 4.73 -6.17 -2.49
C SER A 51 5.02 -5.68 -3.89
N ILE A 52 6.22 -5.98 -4.39
CA ILE A 52 6.65 -5.62 -5.74
C ILE A 52 6.86 -6.93 -6.51
N GLU A 53 6.28 -7.02 -7.69
CA GLU A 53 6.42 -8.17 -8.57
C GLU A 53 7.91 -8.48 -8.81
N GLY A 54 8.29 -9.75 -8.63
CA GLY A 54 9.67 -10.21 -8.80
C GLY A 54 10.62 -9.87 -7.64
N HIS A 55 10.16 -9.18 -6.60
CA HIS A 55 10.95 -8.87 -5.41
C HIS A 55 10.35 -9.54 -4.16
N PRO A 56 11.11 -10.40 -3.45
CA PRO A 56 10.59 -11.07 -2.27
C PRO A 56 10.48 -10.10 -1.10
N GLY A 57 9.28 -9.97 -0.53
CA GLY A 57 9.06 -9.21 0.70
C GLY A 57 7.76 -8.42 0.70
N LYS A 58 7.52 -7.76 1.83
CA LYS A 58 6.48 -6.75 2.00
C LYS A 58 7.11 -5.54 2.66
N TRP A 59 6.82 -4.36 2.14
CA TRP A 59 7.44 -3.12 2.59
C TRP A 59 6.36 -2.08 2.90
N PRO A 60 6.57 -1.21 3.90
CA PRO A 60 5.69 -0.09 4.15
C PRO A 60 5.52 0.78 2.90
N VAL A 61 4.32 1.29 2.63
CA VAL A 61 4.08 2.20 1.50
C VAL A 61 4.98 3.44 1.55
N SER A 62 5.44 3.83 2.74
CA SER A 62 6.41 4.92 2.96
C SER A 62 7.79 4.68 2.34
N THR A 63 8.10 3.45 1.90
CA THR A 63 9.34 3.16 1.17
C THR A 63 9.24 3.50 -0.32
N VAL A 64 8.06 3.83 -0.84
CA VAL A 64 7.87 4.29 -2.22
C VAL A 64 8.31 5.74 -2.37
N LYS A 65 9.20 5.99 -3.33
CA LYS A 65 9.53 7.32 -3.82
C LYS A 65 8.54 7.67 -4.94
N PHE A 66 7.69 8.65 -4.69
CA PHE A 66 6.97 9.31 -5.77
C PHE A 66 7.99 10.15 -6.56
N ALA A 67 8.02 10.01 -7.89
CA ALA A 67 8.74 10.96 -8.71
C ALA A 67 8.13 12.35 -8.44
N GLN A 68 8.92 13.25 -7.84
CA GLN A 68 8.50 14.64 -7.70
C GLN A 68 8.20 15.19 -9.09
N SER A 69 7.03 15.81 -9.25
CA SER A 69 6.69 16.58 -10.46
C SER A 69 7.56 17.82 -10.57
#